data_AF-A0A537VXB3-F1
#
_entry.id   AF-A0A537VXB3-F1
#
_cell.length_a   1.000
_cell.length_b   1.000
_cell.length_c   1.000
_cell.angle_alpha   90.00
_cell.angle_beta   90.00
_cell.angle_gamma   90.00
#
_symmetry.space_group_name_H-M   'P 1'
#
loop_
_entity.id
_entity.type
_entity.pdbx_description
1 polymer ?
#
loop_
_entity_poly.entity_id
_entity_poly.type
_entity_poly.pdbx_seq_one_letter_code
_entity_poly.pdbx_strand_id
1 'polypeptide(L)'
;MRKGSVKRSTKETDVEVAIDLDGAGVASISTGIGFLDHMLELLARHSRIDLTVKAKGDLHIDHHHTTEDVGIALGQALKQALGDMKGITRYADVHVPMDEALTRVALDISGRPFLVFKAEFVRDKVGSFDVENLYGENNHHIVESCFKGLARALRAAVAIDPRAANEVPSTKGSLGG
;
A
#
# COMPACT_ATOMS: atom_id res chain seq x y z
N MET A 1 -9.44 14.81 8.47
CA MET A 1 -8.81 14.82 7.14
C MET A 1 -7.33 14.60 7.30
N ARG A 2 -6.94 13.33 7.30
CA ARG A 2 -5.58 12.83 7.44
C ARG A 2 -5.00 12.65 6.05
N LYS A 3 -4.35 13.71 5.56
CA LYS A 3 -3.93 13.88 4.17
C LYS A 3 -2.42 13.99 4.04
N GLY A 4 -1.89 13.46 2.94
CA GLY A 4 -0.48 13.55 2.59
C GLY A 4 -0.29 13.57 1.08
N SER A 5 0.76 14.22 0.61
CA SER A 5 1.08 14.35 -0.81
C SER A 5 2.58 14.45 -1.05
N VAL A 6 3.06 13.77 -2.07
CA VAL A 6 4.47 13.70 -2.45
C VAL A 6 4.60 13.89 -3.95
N LYS A 7 5.51 14.77 -4.36
CA LYS A 7 6.09 14.75 -5.70
C LYS A 7 7.57 14.38 -5.58
N ARG A 8 8.02 13.42 -6.38
CA ARG A 8 9.40 12.90 -6.40
C ARG A 8 9.82 12.73 -7.85
N SER A 9 10.98 13.25 -8.21
CA SER A 9 11.50 13.20 -9.59
C SER A 9 12.99 12.86 -9.57
N THR A 10 13.43 11.95 -10.44
CA THR A 10 14.84 11.54 -10.62
C THR A 10 15.25 11.70 -12.08
N LYS A 11 16.14 10.84 -12.60
CA LYS A 11 16.41 10.74 -14.04
C LYS A 11 15.58 9.63 -14.70
N GLU A 12 15.20 8.62 -13.93
CA GLU A 12 14.37 7.48 -14.31
C GLU A 12 12.87 7.88 -14.31
N THR A 13 12.40 8.58 -13.26
CA THR A 13 10.96 8.82 -13.04
C THR A 13 10.58 10.26 -12.68
N ASP A 14 9.31 10.61 -12.94
CA ASP A 14 8.59 11.70 -12.26
C ASP A 14 7.27 11.15 -11.71
N VAL A 15 7.06 11.26 -10.39
CA VAL A 15 5.97 10.63 -9.63
C VAL A 15 5.26 11.66 -8.76
N GLU A 16 3.93 11.63 -8.76
CA GLU A 16 3.04 12.45 -7.92
C GLU A 16 2.02 11.52 -7.24
N VAL A 17 1.96 11.54 -5.90
CA VAL A 17 1.00 10.76 -5.10
C VAL A 17 0.28 11.67 -4.11
N ALA A 18 -1.03 11.47 -3.94
CA ALA A 18 -1.83 12.12 -2.91
C ALA A 18 -2.81 11.13 -2.26
N ILE A 19 -3.00 11.26 -0.94
CA ILE A 19 -3.72 10.33 -0.06
C ILE A 19 -4.69 11.10 0.86
N ASP A 20 -5.90 10.56 1.05
CA ASP A 20 -6.78 10.87 2.19
C ASP A 20 -7.16 9.59 2.94
N LEU A 21 -6.72 9.44 4.19
CA LEU A 21 -7.05 8.28 5.03
C LEU A 21 -8.50 8.31 5.55
N ASP A 22 -9.20 9.43 5.39
CA ASP A 22 -10.59 9.62 5.82
C ASP A 22 -11.59 9.59 4.63
N GLY A 23 -11.16 9.03 3.48
CA GLY A 23 -11.88 9.05 2.20
C GLY A 23 -13.00 8.01 2.03
N ALA A 24 -13.39 7.78 0.76
CA ALA A 24 -14.42 6.82 0.36
C ALA A 24 -13.89 5.60 -0.42
N GLY A 25 -12.62 5.60 -0.82
CA GLY A 25 -12.00 4.63 -1.73
C GLY A 25 -12.14 5.02 -3.20
N VAL A 26 -11.98 6.32 -3.50
CA VAL A 26 -11.85 6.90 -4.84
C VAL A 26 -10.42 6.72 -5.34
N ALA A 27 -10.26 6.28 -6.59
CA ALA A 27 -8.97 6.06 -7.22
C ALA A 27 -8.80 6.95 -8.45
N SER A 28 -7.60 7.51 -8.64
CA SER A 28 -7.19 8.23 -9.85
C SER A 28 -5.73 7.86 -10.14
N ILE A 29 -5.55 6.73 -10.83
CA ILE A 29 -4.26 6.05 -10.96
C ILE A 29 -3.82 6.07 -12.42
N SER A 30 -2.56 6.42 -12.66
CA SER A 30 -1.92 6.38 -13.97
C SER A 30 -0.40 6.27 -13.80
N THR A 31 0.11 5.06 -13.63
CA THR A 31 1.55 4.76 -13.56
C THR A 31 2.15 4.44 -14.93
N GLY A 32 1.30 4.14 -15.92
CA GLY A 32 1.71 3.57 -17.21
C GLY A 32 1.84 2.04 -17.18
N ILE A 33 1.65 1.41 -16.02
CA ILE A 33 1.76 -0.03 -15.80
C ILE A 33 0.37 -0.55 -15.39
N GLY A 34 -0.43 -0.99 -16.37
CA GLY A 34 -1.86 -1.27 -16.16
C GLY A 34 -2.19 -2.31 -15.06
N PHE A 35 -1.29 -3.25 -14.76
CA PHE A 35 -1.49 -4.18 -13.64
C PHE A 35 -1.22 -3.53 -12.27
N LEU A 36 -0.17 -2.69 -12.16
CA LEU A 36 0.08 -1.88 -10.97
C LEU A 36 -1.04 -0.87 -10.75
N ASP A 37 -1.55 -0.26 -11.82
CA ASP A 37 -2.70 0.64 -11.78
C ASP A 37 -3.91 -0.05 -11.13
N HIS A 38 -4.26 -1.24 -11.63
CA HIS A 38 -5.36 -2.05 -11.08
C HIS A 38 -5.15 -2.45 -9.61
N MET A 39 -3.92 -2.82 -9.22
CA MET A 39 -3.61 -3.16 -7.82
C MET A 39 -3.75 -1.95 -6.88
N LEU A 40 -3.43 -0.74 -7.34
CA LEU A 40 -3.60 0.50 -6.58
C LEU A 40 -5.07 0.97 -6.52
N GLU A 41 -5.87 0.74 -7.57
CA GLU A 41 -7.32 0.91 -7.51
C GLU A 41 -7.96 0.03 -6.44
N LEU A 42 -7.56 -1.25 -6.38
CA LEU A 42 -8.03 -2.20 -5.37
C LEU A 42 -7.56 -1.81 -3.96
N LEU A 43 -6.33 -1.30 -3.83
CA LEU A 43 -5.81 -0.75 -2.58
C LEU A 43 -6.72 0.37 -2.06
N ALA A 44 -7.02 1.38 -2.88
CA ALA A 44 -7.93 2.47 -2.53
C ALA A 44 -9.34 1.94 -2.20
N ARG A 45 -9.91 1.13 -3.09
CA ARG A 45 -11.29 0.64 -3.01
C ARG A 45 -11.57 -0.16 -1.75
N HIS A 46 -10.65 -1.04 -1.34
CA HIS A 46 -10.83 -1.89 -0.17
C HIS A 46 -10.36 -1.24 1.14
N SER A 47 -9.43 -0.29 1.09
CA SER A 47 -8.99 0.46 2.27
C SER A 47 -9.91 1.62 2.64
N ARG A 48 -10.69 2.14 1.68
CA ARG A 48 -11.43 3.41 1.77
C ARG A 48 -10.55 4.66 1.83
N ILE A 49 -9.25 4.50 1.58
CA ILE A 49 -8.33 5.62 1.36
C ILE A 49 -8.60 6.17 -0.04
N ASP A 50 -8.79 7.48 -0.18
CA ASP A 50 -8.82 8.11 -1.51
C ASP A 50 -7.36 8.30 -1.98
N LEU A 51 -7.08 7.85 -3.20
CA LEU A 51 -5.72 7.72 -3.73
C LEU A 51 -5.61 8.30 -5.14
N THR A 52 -4.70 9.26 -5.31
CA THR A 52 -4.25 9.72 -6.63
C THR A 52 -2.79 9.32 -6.81
N VAL A 53 -2.45 8.72 -7.95
CA VAL A 53 -1.09 8.38 -8.35
C VAL A 53 -0.91 8.72 -9.82
N LYS A 54 0.11 9.51 -10.14
CA LYS A 54 0.61 9.73 -11.50
C LYS A 54 2.08 9.35 -11.52
N ALA A 55 2.51 8.56 -12.49
CA ALA A 55 3.93 8.35 -12.76
C ALA A 55 4.21 8.45 -14.26
N LYS A 56 5.42 8.93 -14.56
CA LYS A 56 6.04 8.79 -15.87
C LYS A 56 7.47 8.30 -15.62
N GLY A 57 7.77 7.08 -16.03
CA GLY A 57 9.10 6.51 -15.93
C GLY A 57 9.65 5.98 -17.25
N ASP A 58 10.80 5.35 -17.14
CA ASP A 58 11.63 4.78 -18.19
C ASP A 58 11.18 3.37 -18.62
N LEU A 59 9.87 3.18 -18.83
CA LEU A 59 9.17 1.92 -19.18
C LEU A 59 9.63 1.20 -20.48
N HIS A 60 10.69 1.70 -21.12
CA HIS A 60 11.38 1.09 -22.25
C HIS A 60 12.64 0.30 -21.83
N ILE A 61 13.05 0.42 -20.57
CA ILE A 61 14.07 -0.40 -19.91
C ILE A 61 13.35 -1.58 -19.24
N ASP A 62 12.57 -1.32 -18.20
CA ASP A 62 11.72 -2.29 -17.51
C ASP A 62 10.60 -1.58 -16.70
N HIS A 63 9.95 -2.30 -15.78
CA HIS A 63 8.93 -1.78 -14.86
C HIS A 63 9.47 -1.37 -13.48
N HIS A 64 10.76 -1.59 -13.19
CA HIS A 64 11.34 -1.58 -11.84
C HIS A 64 11.31 -0.18 -11.22
N HIS A 65 12.01 0.80 -11.81
CA HIS A 65 12.14 2.14 -11.24
C HIS A 65 10.77 2.82 -11.04
N THR A 66 9.85 2.63 -11.99
CA THR A 66 8.48 3.18 -11.90
C THR A 66 7.70 2.54 -10.73
N THR A 67 7.84 1.23 -10.53
CA THR A 67 7.16 0.52 -9.44
C THR A 67 7.75 0.88 -8.07
N GLU A 68 9.08 0.93 -7.97
CA GLU A 68 9.80 1.33 -6.75
C GLU A 68 9.43 2.76 -6.35
N ASP A 69 9.51 3.71 -7.28
CA ASP A 69 9.34 5.13 -6.99
C ASP A 69 7.89 5.50 -6.66
N VAL A 70 6.91 4.80 -7.25
CA VAL A 70 5.50 4.85 -6.83
C VAL A 70 5.35 4.30 -5.42
N GLY A 71 5.98 3.17 -5.08
CA GLY A 71 5.98 2.60 -3.73
C GLY A 71 6.60 3.54 -2.68
N ILE A 72 7.73 4.17 -3.00
CA ILE A 72 8.40 5.17 -2.16
C ILE A 72 7.50 6.39 -1.94
N ALA A 73 6.95 6.97 -3.00
CA ALA A 73 6.09 8.15 -2.91
C ALA A 73 4.79 7.86 -2.13
N LEU A 74 4.19 6.67 -2.34
CA LEU A 74 3.03 6.17 -1.59
C LEU A 74 3.33 6.02 -0.10
N GLY A 75 4.44 5.38 0.26
CA GLY A 75 4.87 5.22 1.65
C GLY A 75 5.17 6.55 2.35
N GLN A 76 5.77 7.50 1.63
CA GLN A 76 6.03 8.85 2.13
C GLN A 76 4.73 9.66 2.32
N ALA A 77 3.80 9.62 1.37
CA ALA A 77 2.49 10.26 1.48
C ALA A 77 1.66 9.66 2.64
N LEU A 78 1.74 8.34 2.83
CA LEU A 78 1.10 7.65 3.96
C LEU A 78 1.71 8.10 5.30
N LYS A 79 3.04 8.22 5.39
CA LYS A 79 3.72 8.75 6.60
C LYS A 79 3.29 10.18 6.93
N GLN A 80 3.14 11.06 5.93
CA GLN A 80 2.60 12.40 6.14
C GLN A 80 1.16 12.36 6.67
N ALA A 81 0.30 11.58 6.01
CA ALA A 81 -1.13 11.50 6.33
C ALA A 81 -1.39 10.93 7.74
N LEU A 82 -0.53 10.02 8.23
CA LEU A 82 -0.59 9.46 9.58
C LEU A 82 -0.26 10.47 10.69
N GLY A 83 0.41 11.58 10.39
CA GLY A 83 0.73 12.63 11.36
C GLY A 83 1.52 12.12 12.58
N ASP A 84 1.02 12.40 13.78
CA ASP A 84 1.61 11.97 15.05
C ASP A 84 1.12 10.59 15.54
N MET A 85 0.33 9.90 14.71
CA MET A 85 -0.20 8.55 14.98
C MET A 85 -1.03 8.43 16.28
N LYS A 86 -1.59 9.54 16.80
CA LYS A 86 -2.54 9.47 17.92
C LYS A 86 -3.88 8.88 17.50
N GLY A 87 -4.52 8.20 18.44
CA GLY A 87 -5.87 7.69 18.31
C GLY A 87 -6.08 6.54 17.34
N ILE A 88 -5.06 6.11 16.57
CA ILE A 88 -5.23 5.00 15.63
C ILE A 88 -5.28 3.65 16.35
N THR A 89 -6.01 2.68 15.79
CA THR A 89 -6.01 1.28 16.28
C THR A 89 -4.62 0.63 16.20
N ARG A 90 -3.74 1.16 15.35
CA ARG A 90 -2.31 0.83 15.13
C ARG A 90 -2.03 -0.57 14.57
N TYR A 91 -2.76 -1.58 15.03
CA TYR A 91 -2.57 -2.98 14.68
C TYR A 91 -3.74 -3.50 13.86
N ALA A 92 -3.45 -4.42 12.94
CA ALA A 92 -4.47 -5.23 12.27
C ALA A 92 -3.87 -6.55 11.77
N ASP A 93 -4.68 -7.60 11.73
CA ASP A 93 -4.48 -8.73 10.83
C ASP A 93 -5.73 -8.96 9.98
N VAL A 94 -5.55 -9.62 8.84
CA VAL A 94 -6.65 -10.04 7.97
C VAL A 94 -6.24 -11.23 7.11
N HIS A 95 -7.21 -12.10 6.83
CA HIS A 95 -7.11 -13.16 5.84
C HIS A 95 -8.05 -12.82 4.67
N VAL A 96 -7.55 -12.91 3.43
CA VAL A 96 -8.32 -12.59 2.21
C VAL A 96 -8.11 -13.68 1.16
N PRO A 97 -9.18 -14.38 0.74
CA PRO A 97 -9.13 -15.28 -0.41
C PRO A 97 -9.30 -14.53 -1.73
N MET A 98 -8.73 -15.11 -2.79
CA MET A 98 -9.00 -14.86 -4.21
C MET A 98 -9.02 -16.22 -4.90
N ASP A 99 -10.22 -16.74 -5.13
CA ASP A 99 -10.48 -18.12 -5.59
C ASP A 99 -9.66 -19.18 -4.82
N GLU A 100 -8.61 -19.76 -5.41
CA GLU A 100 -7.74 -20.74 -4.74
C GLU A 100 -6.64 -20.12 -3.86
N ALA A 101 -6.29 -18.85 -4.09
CA ALA A 101 -5.27 -18.14 -3.33
C ALA A 101 -5.80 -17.61 -1.98
N LEU A 102 -4.98 -17.64 -0.94
CA LEU A 102 -5.31 -17.10 0.39
C LEU A 102 -4.13 -16.34 0.99
N THR A 103 -4.21 -15.02 1.05
CA THR A 103 -3.20 -14.19 1.73
C THR A 103 -3.61 -13.88 3.16
N ARG A 104 -2.65 -13.99 4.10
CA ARG A 104 -2.70 -13.35 5.42
C ARG A 104 -1.79 -12.13 5.45
N VAL A 105 -2.31 -10.98 5.88
CA VAL A 105 -1.52 -9.78 6.18
C VAL A 105 -1.63 -9.47 7.68
N ALA A 106 -0.52 -9.06 8.30
CA ALA A 106 -0.47 -8.54 9.66
C ALA A 106 0.38 -7.26 9.69
N LEU A 107 -0.06 -6.24 10.42
CA LEU A 107 0.45 -4.87 10.33
C LEU A 107 0.57 -4.22 11.72
N ASP A 108 1.68 -3.51 11.95
CA ASP A 108 1.92 -2.61 13.08
C ASP A 108 2.32 -1.24 12.50
N ILE A 109 1.49 -0.21 12.69
CA ILE A 109 1.82 1.19 12.34
C ILE A 109 2.82 1.71 13.38
N SER A 110 4.07 1.32 13.18
CA SER A 110 5.04 1.16 14.27
C SER A 110 6.11 2.25 14.33
N GLY A 111 6.23 3.04 13.27
CA GLY A 111 7.37 3.94 13.01
C GLY A 111 8.67 3.24 12.58
N ARG A 112 8.72 1.90 12.56
CA ARG A 112 9.90 1.09 12.25
C ARG A 112 9.68 0.36 10.92
N PRO A 113 10.47 0.60 9.86
CA PRO A 113 10.31 -0.08 8.58
C PRO A 113 10.78 -1.53 8.68
N PHE A 114 9.92 -2.47 8.31
CA PHE A 114 10.22 -3.91 8.23
C PHE A 114 9.21 -4.61 7.31
N LEU A 115 9.63 -5.65 6.60
CA LEU A 115 8.77 -6.46 5.74
C LEU A 115 9.09 -7.95 5.93
N VAL A 116 8.06 -8.77 6.02
CA VAL A 116 8.15 -10.24 5.91
C VAL A 116 7.24 -10.66 4.78
N PHE A 117 7.81 -10.84 3.59
CA PHE A 117 7.09 -11.31 2.41
C PHE A 117 7.27 -12.82 2.23
N LYS A 118 6.17 -13.54 1.93
CA LYS A 118 6.09 -15.00 1.79
C LYS A 118 4.89 -15.40 0.91
N ALA A 119 4.93 -15.07 -0.38
CA ALA A 119 3.93 -15.43 -1.40
C ALA A 119 4.60 -15.61 -2.78
N GLU A 120 4.03 -16.46 -3.66
CA GLU A 120 4.68 -16.88 -4.93
C GLU A 120 4.00 -16.43 -6.18
N PHE A 121 4.84 -16.55 -7.20
CA PHE A 121 4.47 -16.41 -8.58
C PHE A 121 5.15 -17.61 -9.28
N VAL A 122 4.38 -18.64 -9.64
CA VAL A 122 4.86 -19.84 -10.40
C VAL A 122 5.22 -19.50 -11.87
N ARG A 123 5.36 -18.21 -12.16
CA ARG A 123 5.78 -17.59 -13.43
C ARG A 123 6.39 -16.23 -13.08
N ASP A 124 7.30 -15.74 -13.90
CA ASP A 124 8.02 -14.49 -13.64
C ASP A 124 7.18 -13.22 -13.91
N LYS A 125 5.99 -13.35 -14.51
CA LYS A 125 5.11 -12.24 -14.91
C LYS A 125 3.61 -12.47 -14.67
N VAL A 126 2.86 -11.36 -14.52
CA VAL A 126 1.40 -11.25 -14.66
C VAL A 126 1.09 -10.29 -15.80
N GLY A 127 0.59 -10.82 -16.92
CA GLY A 127 0.49 -10.03 -18.15
C GLY A 127 1.87 -9.59 -18.62
N SER A 128 2.13 -8.28 -18.67
CA SER A 128 3.46 -7.72 -18.93
C SER A 128 4.30 -7.49 -17.66
N PHE A 129 3.66 -7.40 -16.48
CA PHE A 129 4.27 -6.97 -15.21
C PHE A 129 5.07 -8.07 -14.53
N ASP A 130 6.21 -7.73 -13.95
CA ASP A 130 7.19 -8.65 -13.37
C ASP A 130 6.93 -8.94 -11.87
N VAL A 131 7.22 -10.15 -11.40
CA VAL A 131 6.90 -10.62 -10.02
C VAL A 131 7.94 -11.62 -9.46
N GLU A 132 8.19 -11.62 -8.14
CA GLU A 132 9.28 -12.35 -7.46
C GLU A 132 8.81 -13.10 -6.16
N ASN A 133 9.47 -14.21 -5.75
CA ASN A 133 8.91 -15.58 -5.55
C ASN A 133 8.49 -16.14 -4.11
N LEU A 134 7.85 -17.35 -4.05
CA LEU A 134 7.53 -18.36 -2.95
C LEU A 134 6.35 -18.12 -1.91
N TYR A 135 5.16 -18.78 -1.82
CA TYR A 135 4.49 -20.02 -2.37
C TYR A 135 3.00 -19.79 -2.90
N GLY A 136 2.47 -20.50 -3.94
CA GLY A 136 1.08 -20.37 -4.51
C GLY A 136 0.84 -20.51 -6.06
N GLU A 137 -0.38 -20.91 -6.51
CA GLU A 137 -0.71 -21.34 -7.91
C GLU A 137 -1.03 -20.29 -9.01
N ASN A 138 -1.89 -19.27 -8.79
CA ASN A 138 -2.16 -18.23 -9.80
C ASN A 138 -1.62 -16.88 -9.35
N ASN A 139 -0.53 -16.45 -9.98
CA ASN A 139 0.14 -15.17 -9.73
C ASN A 139 -0.83 -13.98 -9.61
N HIS A 140 -1.82 -13.87 -10.51
CA HIS A 140 -2.78 -12.77 -10.48
C HIS A 140 -3.57 -12.79 -9.17
N HIS A 141 -4.15 -13.94 -8.84
CA HIS A 141 -4.96 -14.12 -7.63
C HIS A 141 -4.14 -13.83 -6.36
N ILE A 142 -2.87 -14.23 -6.34
CA ILE A 142 -1.94 -14.05 -5.22
C ILE A 142 -1.54 -12.58 -5.02
N VAL A 143 -1.19 -11.85 -6.09
CA VAL A 143 -0.95 -10.39 -5.96
C VAL A 143 -2.24 -9.69 -5.55
N GLU A 144 -3.39 -10.07 -6.13
CA GLU A 144 -4.67 -9.44 -5.84
C GLU A 144 -5.13 -9.68 -4.39
N SER A 145 -4.96 -10.89 -3.84
CA SER A 145 -5.23 -11.17 -2.41
C SER A 145 -4.23 -10.46 -1.50
N CYS A 146 -2.98 -10.27 -1.91
CA CYS A 146 -2.00 -9.46 -1.19
C CYS A 146 -2.40 -7.98 -1.12
N PHE A 147 -2.75 -7.33 -2.24
CA PHE A 147 -3.20 -5.94 -2.24
C PHE A 147 -4.53 -5.75 -1.49
N LYS A 148 -5.51 -6.65 -1.68
CA LYS A 148 -6.78 -6.63 -0.93
C LYS A 148 -6.58 -6.89 0.57
N GLY A 149 -5.63 -7.73 0.95
CA GLY A 149 -5.21 -7.96 2.33
C GLY A 149 -4.59 -6.71 2.95
N LEU A 150 -3.59 -6.13 2.29
CA LEU A 150 -2.93 -4.90 2.73
C LEU A 150 -3.92 -3.74 2.87
N ALA A 151 -4.85 -3.59 1.93
CA ALA A 151 -5.91 -2.58 1.96
C ALA A 151 -6.80 -2.70 3.21
N ARG A 152 -7.25 -3.92 3.54
CA ARG A 152 -8.11 -4.16 4.71
C ARG A 152 -7.33 -4.01 6.03
N ALA A 153 -6.09 -4.49 6.07
CA ALA A 153 -5.21 -4.33 7.23
C ALA A 153 -4.90 -2.85 7.50
N LEU A 154 -4.54 -2.08 6.47
CA LEU A 154 -4.36 -0.63 6.56
C LEU A 154 -5.61 0.05 7.10
N ARG A 155 -6.79 -0.22 6.52
CA ARG A 155 -8.06 0.38 6.95
C ARG A 155 -8.35 0.19 8.44
N ALA A 156 -8.10 -1.01 8.95
CA ALA A 156 -8.28 -1.31 10.36
C ALA A 156 -7.19 -0.64 11.22
N ALA A 157 -5.92 -0.77 10.85
CA ALA A 157 -4.80 -0.21 11.62
C ALA A 157 -4.78 1.33 11.66
N VAL A 158 -5.29 2.00 10.63
CA VAL A 158 -5.44 3.47 10.56
C VAL A 158 -6.85 3.96 10.94
N ALA A 159 -7.76 3.09 11.36
CA ALA A 159 -9.02 3.54 11.96
C ALA A 159 -8.75 4.30 13.26
N ILE A 160 -9.57 5.31 13.59
CA ILE A 160 -9.52 5.94 14.91
C ILE A 160 -10.27 5.05 15.91
N ASP A 161 -9.62 4.66 16.99
CA ASP A 161 -10.26 4.01 18.13
C ASP A 161 -11.02 5.07 18.95
N PRO A 162 -12.37 5.00 19.03
CA PRO A 162 -13.16 5.98 19.77
C PRO A 162 -12.91 5.95 21.29
N ARG A 163 -12.22 4.92 21.81
CA ARG A 163 -11.85 4.79 23.23
C ARG A 163 -10.48 5.37 23.57
N ALA A 164 -9.63 5.62 22.56
CA ALA A 164 -8.23 6.05 22.73
C ALA A 164 -7.85 7.24 21.83
N ALA A 165 -8.83 7.95 21.26
CA ALA A 165 -8.67 8.89 20.14
C ALA A 165 -7.62 10.02 20.29
N ASN A 166 -7.18 10.35 21.51
CA ASN A 166 -6.15 11.36 21.79
C ASN A 166 -4.85 10.77 22.38
N GLU A 167 -4.77 9.45 22.54
CA GLU A 167 -3.61 8.76 23.10
C GLU A 167 -2.66 8.31 21.99
N VAL A 168 -1.36 8.22 22.30
CA VAL A 168 -0.42 7.51 21.43
C VAL A 168 -0.52 6.01 21.78
N PRO A 169 -0.83 5.10 20.83
CA PRO A 169 -1.00 3.67 21.10
C PRO A 169 0.36 2.96 21.29
N SER A 170 1.12 3.39 22.29
CA SER A 170 2.51 2.97 22.56
C SER A 170 2.88 3.22 24.03
N THR A 171 3.34 2.19 24.74
CA THR A 171 3.82 2.30 26.13
C THR A 171 5.08 3.17 26.27
N LYS A 172 5.72 3.55 25.16
CA LYS A 172 6.84 4.52 25.14
C LYS A 172 6.39 5.98 25.09
N GLY A 173 5.10 6.26 24.94
CA GLY A 173 4.55 7.60 24.75
C GLY A 173 4.76 8.18 23.34
N SER A 174 5.47 7.49 22.45
CA SER A 174 5.74 7.92 21.07
C SER A 174 5.62 6.77 20.06
N LEU A 175 5.39 7.16 18.80
CA LEU A 175 5.49 6.36 17.58
C LEU A 175 6.19 7.19 16.51
N GLY A 176 6.90 6.52 15.61
CA GLY A 176 7.98 7.16 14.86
C GLY A 176 9.28 7.21 15.66
N GLY A 177 10.40 7.19 14.93
CA GLY A 177 11.72 7.59 15.40
C GLY A 177 12.20 8.80 14.62
#